data_AF-A0A1B7HM92-F1
#
_entry.id   AF-A0A1B7HM92-F1
#
_cell.length_a   1.000
_cell.length_b   1.000
_cell.length_c   1.000
_cell.angle_alpha   90.00
_cell.angle_beta   90.00
_cell.angle_gamma   90.00
#
_symmetry.space_group_name_H-M   'P 1'
#
loop_
_entity.id
_entity.type
_entity.pdbx_description
1 polymer ?
#
loop_
_entity_poly.entity_id
_entity_poly.type
_entity_poly.pdbx_seq_one_letter_code
_entity_poly.pdbx_strand_id
1 'polypeptide(L)'
;MAKNYYQDGSTMDWKNGTGKDVASGQPVIVGDLIGIAQHDIPVDADGELMMTGVFVLPKVAAGTWQRGVQLWLTKDGKLTSDEKDGTDANAFAGTAWITTNPNDPEGRVRLGF
;
A
#
# COMPACT_ATOMS: atom_id res chain seq x y z
N MET A 1 8.78 -29.24 11.47
CA MET A 1 8.86 -28.08 10.54
C MET A 1 7.97 -28.39 9.35
N ALA A 2 7.16 -27.42 8.92
CA ALA A 2 6.27 -27.62 7.78
C ALA A 2 7.09 -27.72 6.49
N LYS A 3 6.79 -28.70 5.62
CA LYS A 3 7.55 -28.94 4.38
C LYS A 3 7.25 -27.94 3.26
N ASN A 4 6.24 -27.12 3.47
CA ASN A 4 5.70 -26.12 2.54
C ASN A 4 5.90 -24.69 3.05
N TYR A 5 6.66 -24.50 4.13
CA TYR A 5 6.99 -23.16 4.58
C TYR A 5 8.00 -22.54 3.60
N TYR A 6 7.61 -21.44 2.97
CA TYR A 6 8.46 -20.71 2.03
C TYR A 6 9.12 -19.52 2.74
N GLN A 7 8.31 -18.59 3.26
CA GLN A 7 8.77 -17.45 4.05
C GLN A 7 7.66 -16.95 5.00
N ASP A 8 8.01 -16.01 5.88
CA ASP A 8 7.11 -15.40 6.87
C ASP A 8 6.07 -14.47 6.25
N GLY A 9 6.27 -14.07 4.99
CA GLY A 9 5.32 -13.27 4.21
C GLY A 9 5.35 -11.78 4.51
N SER A 10 6.36 -11.30 5.24
CA SER A 10 6.53 -9.88 5.55
C SER A 10 7.07 -9.07 4.37
N THR A 11 7.83 -9.72 3.49
CA THR A 11 8.35 -9.15 2.24
C THR A 11 7.96 -9.99 1.02
N MET A 12 8.06 -9.40 -0.17
CA MET A 12 7.81 -10.05 -1.46
C MET A 12 8.85 -9.59 -2.49
N ASP A 13 9.51 -10.56 -3.12
CA ASP A 13 10.33 -10.30 -4.31
C ASP A 13 9.43 -9.87 -5.46
N TRP A 14 9.76 -8.74 -6.08
CA TRP A 14 8.95 -8.14 -7.13
C TRP A 14 9.81 -7.56 -8.26
N LYS A 15 9.37 -7.81 -9.49
CA LYS A 15 9.98 -7.24 -10.70
C LYS A 15 9.24 -5.97 -11.10
N ASN A 16 9.97 -4.86 -11.25
CA ASN A 16 9.37 -3.61 -11.68
C ASN A 16 9.04 -3.61 -13.17
N GLY A 17 7.81 -4.02 -13.51
CA GLY A 17 7.24 -3.94 -14.85
C GLY A 17 6.39 -2.70 -15.12
N THR A 18 6.47 -1.65 -14.28
CA THR A 18 5.58 -0.47 -14.36
C THR A 18 5.97 0.53 -15.47
N GLY A 19 7.13 0.33 -16.10
CA GLY A 19 7.67 1.24 -17.13
C GLY A 19 8.29 2.52 -16.57
N LYS A 20 8.41 2.67 -15.24
CA LYS A 20 9.09 3.77 -14.56
C LYS A 20 9.78 3.26 -13.30
N ASP A 21 10.73 4.03 -12.79
CA ASP A 21 11.37 3.74 -11.50
C ASP A 21 10.35 3.89 -10.37
N VAL A 22 10.39 2.96 -9.42
CA VAL A 22 9.60 3.00 -8.18
C VAL A 22 10.54 3.42 -7.06
N ALA A 23 10.25 4.54 -6.40
CA ALA A 23 11.09 5.03 -5.31
C ALA A 23 10.80 4.28 -3.99
N SER A 24 11.79 4.24 -3.10
CA SER A 24 11.62 3.73 -1.74
C SER A 24 10.45 4.42 -1.04
N GLY A 25 9.63 3.63 -0.35
CA GLY A 25 8.42 4.11 0.33
C GLY A 25 7.19 4.27 -0.57
N GLN A 26 7.32 4.09 -1.89
CA GLN A 26 6.15 4.15 -2.77
C GLN A 26 5.28 2.89 -2.65
N PRO A 27 3.94 3.05 -2.61
CA PRO A 27 3.03 1.93 -2.65
C PRO A 27 2.93 1.37 -4.08
N VAL A 28 3.01 0.05 -4.19
CA VAL A 28 2.89 -0.72 -5.42
C VAL A 28 1.70 -1.67 -5.30
N ILE A 29 0.81 -1.61 -6.28
CA ILE A 29 -0.32 -2.53 -6.37
C ILE A 29 0.15 -3.82 -7.05
N VAL A 30 0.02 -4.95 -6.36
CA VAL A 30 0.36 -6.29 -6.84
C VAL A 30 -0.92 -7.13 -6.86
N GLY A 31 -1.61 -7.12 -8.00
CA GLY A 31 -2.94 -7.71 -8.10
C GLY A 31 -3.93 -6.97 -7.19
N ASP A 32 -4.53 -7.69 -6.24
CA ASP A 32 -5.46 -7.12 -5.25
C ASP A 32 -4.79 -6.65 -3.95
N LEU A 33 -3.48 -6.88 -3.82
CA LEU A 33 -2.68 -6.53 -2.64
C LEU A 33 -1.84 -5.28 -2.91
N ILE A 34 -1.33 -4.70 -1.82
CA ILE A 34 -0.39 -3.58 -1.88
C ILE A 34 0.85 -3.93 -1.07
N GLY A 35 2.01 -3.59 -1.63
CA GLY A 35 3.30 -3.62 -0.95
C GLY A 35 3.98 -2.26 -1.05
N ILE A 36 4.89 -1.95 -0.13
CA ILE A 36 5.69 -0.72 -0.16
C ILE A 36 7.10 -1.04 -0.63
N ALA A 37 7.63 -0.30 -1.61
CA ALA A 37 9.01 -0.49 -2.06
C ALA A 37 10.01 -0.24 -0.92
N GLN A 38 10.83 -1.22 -0.60
CA GLN A 38 11.82 -1.11 0.48
C GLN A 38 12.99 -0.19 0.08
N HIS A 39 13.35 -0.20 -1.20
CA HIS A 39 14.42 0.60 -1.79
C HIS A 39 13.95 1.20 -3.12
N ASP A 40 14.78 2.04 -3.74
CA ASP A 40 14.54 2.46 -5.11
C ASP A 40 14.69 1.25 -6.05
N ILE A 41 13.66 0.99 -6.85
CA ILE A 41 13.58 -0.12 -7.81
C ILE A 41 13.52 0.48 -9.21
N PRO A 42 14.65 0.48 -9.95
CA PRO A 42 14.66 0.94 -11.34
C PRO A 42 13.66 0.18 -12.21
N VAL A 43 13.26 0.78 -13.32
CA VAL A 43 12.46 0.08 -14.35
C VAL A 43 13.16 -1.21 -14.78
N ASP A 44 12.39 -2.29 -14.92
CA ASP A 44 12.86 -3.62 -15.30
C ASP A 44 13.93 -4.21 -14.36
N ALA A 45 14.04 -3.72 -13.12
CA ALA A 45 14.88 -4.30 -12.07
C ALA A 45 14.05 -5.13 -11.09
N ASP A 46 14.74 -6.03 -10.38
CA ASP A 46 14.17 -6.76 -9.24
C ASP A 46 14.34 -5.93 -7.97
N GLY A 47 13.34 -5.99 -7.10
CA GLY A 47 13.37 -5.33 -5.79
C GLY A 47 12.47 -6.04 -4.80
N GLU A 48 12.38 -5.48 -3.60
CA GLU A 48 11.62 -6.07 -2.50
C GLU A 48 10.51 -5.11 -2.05
N LEU A 49 9.31 -5.67 -1.86
CA LEU A 49 8.16 -4.96 -1.32
C LEU A 49 7.88 -5.41 0.10
N MET A 50 7.67 -4.46 1.01
CA MET A 50 7.18 -4.71 2.36
C MET A 50 5.66 -4.92 2.32
N MET A 51 5.23 -6.12 2.70
CA MET A 51 3.82 -6.54 2.68
C MET A 51 3.12 -6.32 4.02
N THR A 52 3.88 -6.10 5.09
CA THR A 52 3.37 -5.89 6.44
C THR A 52 4.07 -4.71 7.11
N GLY A 53 3.37 -4.01 8.00
CA GLY A 53 3.92 -2.84 8.71
C GLY A 53 2.95 -1.67 8.74
N VAL A 54 3.37 -0.56 9.38
CA VAL A 54 2.60 0.70 9.38
C VAL A 54 3.37 1.72 8.55
N PHE A 55 2.74 2.21 7.49
CA PHE A 55 3.35 3.13 6.55
C PHE A 55 2.61 4.46 6.52
N VAL A 56 3.37 5.53 6.29
CA VAL A 56 2.85 6.87 6.07
C VAL A 56 2.69 7.04 4.56
N LEU A 57 1.46 7.23 4.10
CA LEU A 57 1.16 7.43 2.69
C LEU A 57 0.32 8.69 2.48
N PRO A 58 0.41 9.33 1.30
CA PRO A 58 -0.45 10.44 0.95
C PRO A 58 -1.93 10.06 1.07
N LYS A 59 -2.76 11.00 1.49
CA LYS A 59 -4.21 10.82 1.67
C LYS A 59 -5.00 11.74 0.73
N VAL A 60 -6.20 11.31 0.32
CA VAL A 60 -7.18 12.22 -0.31
C VAL A 60 -7.63 13.31 0.67
N ALA A 61 -7.84 14.54 0.19
CA ALA A 61 -8.09 15.69 1.08
C ALA A 61 -9.33 15.55 1.97
N ALA A 62 -10.29 14.73 1.57
CA ALA A 62 -11.57 14.58 2.25
C ALA A 62 -11.58 13.45 3.28
N GLY A 63 -12.49 13.57 4.24
CA GLY A 63 -12.88 12.50 5.15
C GLY A 63 -12.07 12.47 6.45
N THR A 64 -12.77 12.25 7.55
CA THR A 64 -12.14 11.84 8.82
C THR A 64 -12.16 10.33 8.88
N TRP A 65 -11.00 9.71 9.05
CA TRP A 65 -10.90 8.26 9.18
C TRP A 65 -10.58 7.92 10.62
N GLN A 66 -11.47 7.19 11.28
CA GLN A 66 -11.19 6.69 12.62
C GLN A 66 -10.18 5.54 12.56
N ARG A 67 -9.45 5.32 13.65
CA ARG A 67 -8.55 4.18 13.75
C ARG A 67 -9.31 2.86 13.48
N GLY A 68 -8.71 1.99 12.68
CA GLY A 68 -9.24 0.68 12.32
C GLY A 68 -10.16 0.65 11.11
N VAL A 69 -10.54 1.80 10.53
CA VAL A 69 -11.30 1.77 9.27
C VAL A 69 -10.45 1.19 8.15
N GLN A 70 -11.10 0.47 7.24
CA GLN A 70 -10.46 -0.02 6.03
C GLN A 70 -10.09 1.18 5.13
N LEU A 71 -8.91 1.07 4.53
CA LEU A 71 -8.35 2.04 3.61
C LEU A 71 -7.94 1.32 2.33
N TRP A 72 -8.15 2.01 1.21
CA TRP A 72 -7.82 1.57 -0.12
C TRP A 72 -6.87 2.58 -0.77
N LEU A 73 -6.14 2.13 -1.78
CA LEU A 73 -5.27 2.98 -2.57
C LEU A 73 -5.93 3.29 -3.90
N THR A 74 -6.05 4.59 -4.16
CA THR A 74 -6.45 5.13 -5.46
C THR A 74 -5.39 4.86 -6.52
N LYS A 75 -5.76 4.93 -7.80
CA LYS A 75 -4.82 4.83 -8.93
C LYS A 75 -3.72 5.91 -8.90
N ASP A 76 -3.99 7.04 -8.23
CA ASP A 76 -3.03 8.14 -8.02
C ASP A 76 -2.06 7.89 -6.85
N GLY A 77 -2.13 6.73 -6.19
CA GLY A 77 -1.25 6.38 -5.07
C GLY A 77 -1.61 7.05 -3.74
N LYS A 78 -2.85 7.54 -3.61
CA LYS A 78 -3.37 8.14 -2.36
C LYS A 78 -4.29 7.18 -1.62
N LEU A 79 -4.23 7.21 -0.30
CA LEU A 79 -5.18 6.51 0.56
C LEU A 79 -6.57 7.15 0.44
N THR A 80 -7.61 6.31 0.47
CA THR A 80 -9.02 6.68 0.56
C THR A 80 -9.78 5.68 1.44
N SER A 81 -10.93 6.08 1.97
CA SER A 81 -11.91 5.17 2.61
C SER A 81 -12.97 4.65 1.63
N ASP A 82 -12.86 5.00 0.35
CA ASP A 82 -13.77 4.54 -0.69
C ASP A 82 -13.21 3.28 -1.35
N GLU A 83 -13.96 2.18 -1.25
CA GLU A 83 -13.61 0.90 -1.89
C GLU A 83 -13.54 1.02 -3.42
N LYS A 84 -14.26 1.99 -4.01
CA LYS A 84 -14.36 2.18 -5.45
C LYS A 84 -14.19 3.64 -5.84
N ASP A 85 -13.59 3.86 -6.99
CA ASP A 85 -13.64 5.13 -7.72
C ASP A 85 -14.53 4.95 -8.95
N GLY A 86 -15.79 5.41 -8.84
CA GLY A 86 -16.82 5.13 -9.83
C GLY A 86 -17.14 3.63 -9.93
N THR A 87 -16.82 3.02 -11.07
CA THR A 87 -17.00 1.58 -11.31
C THR A 87 -15.76 0.75 -10.99
N ASP A 88 -14.61 1.40 -10.81
CA ASP A 88 -13.33 0.73 -10.64
C ASP A 88 -13.08 0.44 -9.15
N ALA A 89 -12.68 -0.79 -8.83
CA ALA A 89 -12.27 -1.15 -7.48
C ALA A 89 -10.89 -0.58 -7.17
N ASN A 90 -10.75 0.05 -6.00
CA ASN A 90 -9.46 0.44 -5.45
C ASN A 90 -8.78 -0.76 -4.79
N ALA A 91 -7.45 -0.80 -4.83
CA ALA A 91 -6.70 -1.89 -4.21
C ALA A 91 -6.74 -1.75 -2.68
N PHE A 92 -6.98 -2.86 -1.98
CA PHE A 92 -7.05 -2.85 -0.52
C PHE A 92 -5.65 -2.60 0.07
N ALA A 93 -5.51 -1.51 0.83
CA ALA A 93 -4.25 -1.16 1.48
C ALA A 93 -4.20 -1.79 2.86
N GLY A 94 -5.24 -1.62 3.66
CA GLY A 94 -5.24 -2.15 5.03
C GLY A 94 -6.13 -1.33 5.93
N THR A 95 -5.69 -1.09 7.16
CA THR A 95 -6.48 -0.38 8.17
C THR A 95 -5.80 0.89 8.68
N ALA A 96 -6.60 1.92 8.98
CA ALA A 96 -6.10 3.18 9.53
C ALA A 96 -5.45 2.96 10.90
N TRP A 97 -4.18 3.30 11.05
CA TRP A 97 -3.44 3.12 12.31
C TRP A 97 -3.71 4.24 13.32
N ILE A 98 -4.03 5.43 12.82
CA ILE A 98 -4.40 6.60 13.64
C ILE A 98 -5.68 7.22 13.08
N THR A 99 -6.34 8.03 13.90
CA THR A 99 -7.39 8.91 13.40
C THR A 99 -6.76 10.03 12.57
N THR A 100 -7.25 10.23 11.34
CA THR A 100 -6.85 11.34 10.46
C THR A 100 -8.05 12.23 10.19
N ASN A 101 -7.79 13.52 10.01
CA ASN A 101 -8.78 14.55 9.75
C ASN A 101 -8.76 14.97 8.27
N PRO A 102 -9.75 15.75 7.82
CA PRO A 102 -9.73 16.34 6.49
C PRO A 102 -8.51 17.28 6.36
N ASN A 103 -7.94 17.36 5.16
CA ASN A 103 -6.76 18.13 4.81
C ASN A 103 -5.44 17.70 5.47
N ASP A 104 -5.43 16.62 6.26
CA ASP A 104 -4.16 15.98 6.62
C ASP A 104 -3.52 15.45 5.32
N PRO A 105 -2.26 15.84 5.01
CA PRO A 105 -1.62 15.45 3.75
C PRO A 105 -1.32 13.95 3.68
N GLU A 106 -1.28 13.28 4.84
CA GLU A 106 -0.83 11.91 4.99
C GLU A 106 -1.71 11.12 5.96
N GLY A 107 -1.85 9.82 5.70
CA GLY A 107 -2.43 8.85 6.61
C GLY A 107 -1.43 7.78 7.00
N ARG A 108 -1.65 7.15 8.16
CA ARG A 108 -0.89 5.96 8.58
C ARG A 108 -1.76 4.73 8.36
N VAL A 109 -1.33 3.83 7.47
CA VAL A 109 -2.04 2.59 7.17
C VAL A 109 -1.22 1.40 7.63
N ARG A 110 -1.88 0.41 8.23
CA ARG A 110 -1.28 -0.88 8.58
C ARG A 110 -1.58 -1.89 7.45
N LEU A 111 -0.54 -2.40 6.81
CA LEU A 111 -0.64 -3.48 5.81
C LEU A 111 -0.65 -4.86 6.49
N GLY A 112 -1.26 -5.84 5.82
CA GLY A 112 -1.18 -7.26 6.17
C GLY A 112 -2.21 -7.78 7.19
N PHE A 113 -3.28 -7.01 7.50
CA PHE A 113 -4.33 -7.38 8.44
C PHE A 113 -5.70 -6.82 8.06
#